data_AF-A0A1Y4CCP4-F1
#
_entry.id   AF-A0A1Y4CCP4-F1
#
_cell.length_a   1.000
_cell.length_b   1.000
_cell.length_c   1.000
_cell.angle_alpha   90.00
_cell.angle_beta   90.00
_cell.angle_gamma   90.00
#
_symmetry.space_group_name_H-M   'P 1'
#
loop_
_entity.id
_entity.type
_entity.pdbx_description
1 polymer ?
#
loop_
_entity_poly.entity_id
_entity_poly.type
_entity_poly.pdbx_seq_one_letter_code
_entity_poly.pdbx_strand_id
1 'polypeptide(L)'
;MKADLTGILALFADYRPQLDPDSLALDIRKLERQEDKDYLFLSRREKSYLFPVEDVYLAESYANLCWTAYLGFPGPHVDALYLHVSRAVHGHPFGSVTVLDYAASAQDAERFAARTRREAVPYVRRVVRHYRTHVQIGSTLDFIKILRESR
;
A
#
# COMPACT_ATOMS: atom_id res chain seq x y z
N MET A 1 6.06 13.40 -12.58
CA MET A 1 7.32 12.95 -11.95
C MET A 1 7.11 11.52 -11.44
N LYS A 2 8.13 10.66 -11.42
CA LYS A 2 8.07 9.30 -10.85
C LYS A 2 9.07 9.22 -9.71
N ALA A 3 8.64 8.73 -8.56
CA ALA A 3 9.44 8.69 -7.35
C ALA A 3 10.09 7.32 -7.14
N ASP A 4 11.23 7.30 -6.47
CA ASP A 4 11.79 6.08 -5.91
C ASP A 4 10.88 5.59 -4.78
N LEU A 5 10.25 4.44 -4.98
CA LEU A 5 9.29 3.90 -4.03
C LEU A 5 9.95 3.38 -2.76
N THR A 6 11.20 2.90 -2.85
CA THR A 6 11.97 2.49 -1.66
C THR A 6 12.34 3.69 -0.80
N GLY A 7 12.78 4.78 -1.45
CA GLY A 7 13.01 6.06 -0.78
C GLY A 7 11.75 6.65 -0.14
N ILE A 8 10.58 6.49 -0.76
CA ILE A 8 9.30 6.90 -0.14
C ILE A 8 9.00 6.08 1.12
N LEU A 9 9.17 4.76 1.08
CA LEU A 9 8.92 3.92 2.25
C LEU A 9 9.93 4.19 3.37
N ALA A 10 11.20 4.43 3.04
CA ALA A 10 12.20 4.85 4.02
C ALA A 10 11.81 6.18 4.68
N LEU A 11 11.41 7.18 3.89
CA LEU A 11 10.93 8.46 4.41
C LEU A 11 9.66 8.31 5.26
N PHE A 12 8.76 7.39 4.90
CA PHE A 12 7.57 7.11 5.69
C PHE A 12 7.92 6.73 7.15
N ALA A 13 9.01 5.99 7.35
CA ALA A 13 9.50 5.61 8.67
C ALA A 13 9.87 6.84 9.53
N ASP A 14 10.44 7.88 8.93
CA ASP A 14 10.80 9.13 9.62
C ASP A 14 9.57 9.83 10.22
N TYR A 15 8.38 9.62 9.65
CA TYR A 15 7.11 10.18 10.13
C TYR A 15 6.33 9.23 11.05
N ARG A 16 6.79 7.98 11.20
CA ARG A 16 6.17 6.95 12.03
C ARG A 16 7.24 6.29 12.92
N PRO A 17 7.77 7.01 13.93
CA PRO A 17 8.90 6.54 14.74
C PRO A 17 8.63 5.26 15.54
N GLN A 18 7.36 4.88 15.70
CA GLN A 18 6.96 3.62 16.32
C GLN A 18 7.15 2.40 15.40
N LEU A 19 7.36 2.60 14.10
CA LEU A 19 7.47 1.52 13.13
C LEU A 19 8.78 0.75 13.34
N ASP A 20 8.67 -0.57 13.45
CA ASP A 20 9.80 -1.49 13.54
C ASP A 20 10.62 -1.43 12.24
N PRO A 21 11.91 -1.00 12.30
CA PRO A 21 12.74 -0.87 11.11
C PRO A 21 12.92 -2.20 10.36
N ASP A 22 12.95 -3.32 11.08
CA ASP A 22 13.11 -4.64 10.46
C ASP A 22 11.83 -5.06 9.72
N SER A 23 10.66 -4.67 10.23
CA SER A 23 9.37 -4.87 9.54
C SER A 23 9.38 -4.14 8.19
N LEU A 24 9.79 -2.87 8.19
CA LEU A 24 9.84 -2.06 6.96
C LEU A 24 10.90 -2.56 5.99
N ALA A 25 12.07 -3.00 6.48
CA ALA A 25 13.13 -3.54 5.65
C ALA A 25 12.68 -4.79 4.86
N LEU A 26 11.81 -5.63 5.44
CA LEU A 26 11.23 -6.77 4.72
C LEU A 26 10.32 -6.32 3.58
N ASP A 27 9.49 -5.30 3.80
CA ASP A 27 8.60 -4.75 2.78
C ASP A 27 9.38 -4.08 1.65
N ILE A 28 10.44 -3.33 1.98
CA ILE A 28 11.35 -2.72 1.00
C ILE A 28 12.01 -3.80 0.15
N ARG A 29 12.57 -4.86 0.76
CA ARG A 29 13.17 -5.98 0.02
C ARG A 29 12.16 -6.67 -0.89
N LYS A 30 10.91 -6.81 -0.46
CA LYS A 30 9.84 -7.36 -1.30
C LYS A 30 9.58 -6.46 -2.51
N LEU A 31 9.54 -5.15 -2.32
CA LEU A 31 9.35 -4.18 -3.39
C LEU A 31 10.52 -4.18 -4.40
N GLU A 32 11.76 -4.33 -3.92
CA GLU A 32 12.97 -4.39 -4.76
C GLU A 32 12.99 -5.60 -5.70
N ARG A 33 12.40 -6.73 -5.28
CA ARG A 33 12.27 -7.93 -6.13
C ARG A 33 11.38 -7.70 -7.35
N GLN A 34 10.48 -6.72 -7.30
CA GLN A 34 9.63 -6.30 -8.43
C GLN A 34 8.84 -7.46 -9.07
N GLU A 35 8.38 -8.40 -8.23
CA GLU A 35 7.58 -9.56 -8.64
C GLU A 35 6.18 -9.15 -9.14
N ASP A 36 5.69 -7.98 -8.70
CA ASP A 36 4.43 -7.37 -9.10
C ASP A 36 4.61 -5.89 -9.43
N LYS A 37 3.57 -5.29 -10.05
CA LYS A 37 3.55 -3.86 -10.39
C LYS A 37 2.71 -3.02 -9.45
N ASP A 38 1.78 -3.65 -8.74
CA ASP A 38 0.72 -2.96 -8.02
C ASP A 38 0.64 -3.54 -6.61
N TYR A 39 1.00 -2.72 -5.63
CA TYR A 39 1.07 -3.11 -4.22
C TYR A 39 0.20 -2.22 -3.35
N LEU A 40 -0.26 -2.81 -2.25
CA LEU A 40 -0.89 -2.15 -1.13
C LEU A 40 0.05 -2.25 0.08
N PHE A 41 0.45 -1.11 0.60
CA PHE A 41 1.24 -0.98 1.81
C PHE A 41 0.33 -0.53 2.95
N LEU A 42 0.45 -1.17 4.11
CA LEU A 42 -0.18 -0.71 5.33
C LEU A 42 0.83 -0.59 6.46
N SER A 43 0.62 0.38 7.33
CA SER A 43 1.36 0.53 8.58
C SER A 43 0.38 0.72 9.73
N ARG A 44 0.56 -0.06 10.80
CA ARG A 44 -0.23 0.02 12.02
C ARG A 44 0.62 -0.37 13.22
N ARG A 45 0.50 0.38 14.31
CA ARG A 45 1.36 0.21 15.51
C ARG A 45 2.83 0.16 15.08
N GLU A 46 3.55 -0.91 15.41
CA GLU A 46 4.95 -1.11 15.08
C GLU A 46 5.17 -1.91 13.80
N LYS A 47 4.12 -2.32 13.07
CA LYS A 47 4.26 -3.24 11.93
C LYS A 47 3.82 -2.62 10.61
N SER A 48 4.59 -2.90 9.57
CA SER A 48 4.25 -2.63 8.18
C SER A 48 4.04 -3.94 7.41
N TYR A 49 3.26 -3.84 6.35
CA TYR A 49 3.02 -4.96 5.45
C TYR A 49 2.86 -4.46 4.02
N LEU A 50 3.51 -5.12 3.07
CA LEU A 50 3.38 -4.89 1.64
C LEU A 50 2.79 -6.11 0.93
N PHE A 51 1.66 -5.95 0.26
CA PHE A 51 0.96 -7.02 -0.44
C PHE A 51 0.72 -6.66 -1.91
N PRO A 52 0.83 -7.61 -2.85
CA PRO A 52 0.24 -7.44 -4.18
C PRO A 52 -1.24 -7.14 -4.05
N VAL A 53 -1.78 -6.23 -4.86
CA VAL A 53 -3.22 -5.88 -4.83
C VAL A 53 -4.07 -7.14 -5.00
N GLU A 54 -3.65 -8.06 -5.87
CA GLU A 54 -4.40 -9.30 -6.14
C GLU A 54 -4.62 -10.17 -4.89
N ASP A 55 -3.62 -10.24 -3.99
CA ASP A 55 -3.71 -11.05 -2.79
C ASP A 55 -4.68 -10.42 -1.78
N VAL A 56 -4.76 -9.09 -1.71
CA VAL A 56 -5.70 -8.39 -0.82
C VAL A 56 -7.16 -8.63 -1.24
N TYR A 57 -7.42 -8.84 -2.53
CA TYR A 57 -8.76 -9.18 -3.06
C TYR A 57 -9.00 -10.68 -3.20
N LEU A 58 -8.17 -11.51 -2.58
CA LEU A 58 -8.40 -12.94 -2.43
C LEU A 58 -8.94 -13.21 -1.03
N ALA A 59 -10.18 -13.68 -0.94
CA ALA A 59 -10.88 -13.92 0.32
C ALA A 59 -10.08 -14.86 1.22
N GLU A 60 -10.01 -14.52 2.52
CA GLU A 60 -9.33 -15.31 3.57
C GLU A 60 -7.82 -15.48 3.34
N SER A 61 -7.24 -14.84 2.33
CA SER A 61 -5.79 -14.78 2.19
C SER A 61 -5.19 -14.02 3.37
N TYR A 62 -3.92 -14.31 3.69
CA TYR A 62 -3.21 -13.57 4.73
C TYR A 62 -3.19 -12.05 4.46
N ALA A 63 -3.08 -11.65 3.19
CA ALA A 63 -3.10 -10.24 2.79
C ALA A 63 -4.48 -9.61 3.03
N ASN A 64 -5.56 -10.30 2.67
CA ASN A 64 -6.92 -9.84 2.89
C ASN A 64 -7.22 -9.68 4.38
N LEU A 65 -6.95 -10.72 5.18
CA LEU A 65 -7.12 -10.70 6.63
C LEU A 65 -6.30 -9.59 7.29
N CYS A 66 -5.06 -9.38 6.84
CA CYS A 66 -4.25 -8.26 7.32
C CYS A 66 -4.84 -6.91 6.94
N TRP A 67 -5.34 -6.75 5.72
CA TRP A 67 -5.88 -5.48 5.23
C TRP A 67 -7.19 -5.11 5.94
N THR A 68 -8.05 -6.07 6.22
CA THR A 68 -9.38 -5.83 6.80
C THR A 68 -9.42 -5.87 8.34
N ALA A 69 -8.33 -6.27 9.00
CA ALA A 69 -8.28 -6.54 10.45
C ALA A 69 -8.80 -5.41 11.37
N TYR A 70 -8.69 -4.14 10.96
CA TYR A 70 -9.09 -2.99 11.78
C TYR A 70 -10.36 -2.29 11.26
N LEU A 71 -11.05 -2.88 10.30
CA LEU A 71 -12.30 -2.33 9.78
C LEU A 71 -13.36 -2.25 10.90
N GLY A 72 -13.93 -1.06 11.11
CA GLY A 72 -14.96 -0.83 12.12
C GLY A 72 -14.46 -0.78 13.57
N PHE A 73 -13.15 -0.91 13.82
CA PHE A 73 -12.58 -0.77 15.16
C PHE A 73 -12.08 0.66 15.41
N PRO A 74 -12.30 1.24 16.61
CA PRO A 74 -11.69 2.51 17.01
C PRO A 74 -10.19 2.33 17.37
N GLY A 75 -9.52 1.40 16.69
CA GLY A 75 -8.15 0.98 16.97
C GLY A 75 -7.10 2.04 16.61
N PRO A 76 -5.80 1.67 16.64
CA PRO A 76 -4.73 2.58 16.24
C PRO A 76 -4.96 3.05 14.80
N HIS A 77 -4.52 4.29 14.52
CA HIS A 77 -4.49 4.81 13.16
C HIS A 77 -3.75 3.84 12.22
N VAL A 78 -4.33 3.60 11.04
CA VAL A 78 -3.75 2.75 10.00
C VAL A 78 -3.45 3.63 8.80
N ASP A 79 -2.17 3.74 8.47
CA ASP A 79 -1.74 4.34 7.22
C ASP A 79 -1.89 3.31 6.10
N ALA A 80 -2.48 3.72 4.99
CA ALA A 80 -2.68 2.85 3.82
C ALA A 80 -2.21 3.57 2.55
N LEU A 81 -1.36 2.91 1.78
CA LEU A 81 -0.81 3.43 0.53
C LEU A 81 -1.00 2.41 -0.59
N TYR A 82 -1.27 2.92 -1.79
CA TYR A 82 -1.12 2.17 -3.03
C TYR A 82 0.19 2.58 -3.72
N LEU A 83 0.99 1.58 -4.11
CA LEU A 83 2.28 1.75 -4.77
C LEU A 83 2.21 1.11 -6.17
N HIS A 84 2.50 1.90 -7.19
CA HIS A 84 2.57 1.43 -8.57
C HIS A 84 4.00 1.52 -9.10
N VAL A 85 4.64 0.37 -9.32
CA VAL A 85 5.94 0.25 -9.98
C VAL A 85 5.74 0.45 -11.49
N SER A 86 6.32 1.54 -12.01
CA SER A 86 6.24 1.87 -13.44
C SER A 86 7.49 1.47 -14.22
N ARG A 87 8.65 1.47 -13.57
CA ARG A 87 9.95 1.11 -14.16
C ARG A 87 10.97 0.79 -13.07
N ALA A 88 12.03 0.08 -13.44
CA ALA A 88 13.24 -0.06 -12.64
C ALA A 88 14.30 0.94 -13.11
N VAL A 89 15.01 1.60 -12.19
CA VAL A 89 16.17 2.45 -12.49
C VAL A 89 17.32 2.00 -11.58
N HIS A 90 18.40 1.47 -12.17
CA HIS A 90 19.52 0.88 -11.42
C HIS A 90 19.10 -0.17 -10.37
N GLY A 91 18.08 -0.98 -10.68
CA GLY A 91 17.54 -1.98 -9.75
C GLY A 91 16.49 -1.44 -8.77
N HIS A 92 16.35 -0.12 -8.63
CA HIS A 92 15.36 0.49 -7.74
C HIS A 92 13.99 0.63 -8.41
N PRO A 93 12.88 0.34 -7.70
CA PRO A 93 11.53 0.45 -8.23
C PRO A 93 11.05 1.91 -8.22
N PHE A 94 10.82 2.47 -9.42
CA PHE A 94 10.31 3.83 -9.61
C PHE A 94 8.85 3.83 -10.04
N GLY A 95 8.07 4.73 -9.44
CA GLY A 95 6.63 4.62 -9.48
C GLY A 95 5.85 5.84 -9.05
N SER A 96 4.59 5.58 -8.73
CA SER A 96 3.67 6.54 -8.10
C SER A 96 3.11 5.94 -6.82
N VAL A 97 2.80 6.83 -5.89
CA VAL A 97 2.16 6.49 -4.61
C VAL A 97 0.85 7.24 -4.49
N THR A 98 -0.17 6.59 -3.96
CA THR A 98 -1.47 7.16 -3.65
C THR A 98 -1.76 6.86 -2.19
N VAL A 99 -2.02 7.88 -1.38
CA VAL A 99 -2.54 7.68 -0.01
C VAL A 99 -4.00 7.28 -0.11
N LEU A 100 -4.35 6.24 0.63
CA LEU A 100 -5.70 5.68 0.65
C LEU A 100 -6.41 6.09 1.94
N ASP A 101 -7.72 6.26 1.84
CA ASP A 101 -8.59 6.14 3.00
C ASP A 101 -8.62 4.65 3.40
N TYR A 102 -8.01 4.34 4.54
CA TYR A 102 -7.94 2.96 5.03
C TYR A 102 -9.35 2.36 5.18
N ALA A 103 -10.29 3.05 5.80
CA ALA A 103 -11.62 2.53 6.07
C ALA A 103 -12.37 2.21 4.77
N ALA A 104 -12.31 3.14 3.80
CA ALA A 104 -12.91 2.92 2.49
C ALA A 104 -12.24 1.76 1.74
N SER A 105 -10.91 1.68 1.75
CA SER A 105 -10.17 0.61 1.06
C SER A 105 -10.36 -0.77 1.71
N ALA A 106 -10.45 -0.83 3.03
CA ALA A 106 -10.69 -2.07 3.76
C ALA A 106 -12.13 -2.56 3.57
N GLN A 107 -13.12 -1.67 3.60
CA GLN A 107 -14.51 -2.02 3.29
C GLN A 107 -14.65 -2.52 1.85
N ASP A 108 -13.93 -1.90 0.91
CA ASP A 108 -13.90 -2.32 -0.48
C ASP A 108 -13.30 -3.73 -0.64
N ALA A 109 -12.15 -3.98 0.01
CA ALA A 109 -11.52 -5.30 0.03
C ALA A 109 -12.40 -6.37 0.68
N GLU A 110 -13.05 -6.08 1.80
CA GLU A 110 -13.98 -6.99 2.46
C GLU A 110 -15.17 -7.34 1.56
N ARG A 111 -15.76 -6.35 0.91
CA ARG A 111 -16.97 -6.51 0.09
C ARG A 111 -16.71 -7.28 -1.20
N PHE A 112 -15.54 -7.12 -1.80
CA PHE A 112 -15.26 -7.59 -3.15
C PHE A 112 -14.15 -8.63 -3.25
N ALA A 113 -13.63 -9.12 -2.12
CA ALA A 113 -12.72 -10.25 -2.12
C ALA A 113 -13.37 -11.47 -2.80
N ALA A 114 -12.67 -12.05 -3.76
CA ALA A 114 -13.12 -13.21 -4.51
C ALA A 114 -12.52 -14.50 -3.94
N ARG A 115 -13.14 -15.65 -4.22
CA ARG A 115 -12.63 -16.95 -3.77
C ARG A 115 -11.42 -17.41 -4.56
N THR A 116 -11.26 -16.93 -5.78
CA THR A 116 -10.15 -17.29 -6.66
C THR A 116 -9.52 -16.07 -7.31
N ARG A 117 -8.23 -16.17 -7.65
CA ARG A 117 -7.53 -15.11 -8.39
C ARG A 117 -8.21 -14.77 -9.72
N ARG A 118 -8.73 -15.78 -10.44
CA ARG A 118 -9.41 -15.59 -11.73
C ARG A 118 -10.65 -14.70 -11.58
N GLU A 119 -11.41 -14.87 -10.51
CA GLU A 119 -12.59 -14.05 -10.20
C GLU A 119 -12.21 -12.65 -9.72
N ALA A 120 -11.08 -12.50 -9.02
CA ALA A 120 -10.59 -11.20 -8.55
C ALA A 120 -10.12 -10.29 -9.70
N VAL A 121 -9.57 -10.84 -10.79
CA VAL A 121 -8.92 -10.08 -11.87
C VAL A 121 -9.73 -8.89 -12.41
N PRO A 122 -11.01 -9.03 -12.80
CA PRO A 122 -11.78 -7.89 -13.33
C PRO A 122 -11.93 -6.78 -12.29
N TYR A 123 -12.13 -7.15 -11.02
CA TYR A 123 -12.27 -6.22 -9.92
C TYR A 123 -10.95 -5.50 -9.63
N VAL A 124 -9.87 -6.26 -9.49
CA VAL A 124 -8.50 -5.76 -9.25
C VAL A 124 -8.09 -4.76 -10.35
N ARG A 125 -8.39 -5.06 -11.62
CA ARG A 125 -8.13 -4.11 -12.72
C ARG A 125 -8.89 -2.80 -12.54
N ARG A 126 -10.15 -2.85 -12.08
CA ARG A 126 -10.95 -1.65 -11.81
C ARG A 126 -10.35 -0.85 -10.67
N VAL A 127 -9.98 -1.49 -9.56
CA VAL A 127 -9.46 -0.79 -8.39
C VAL A 127 -8.07 -0.19 -8.64
N VAL A 128 -7.18 -0.94 -9.30
CA VAL A 128 -5.86 -0.44 -9.72
C VAL A 128 -6.03 0.79 -10.62
N ARG A 129 -6.95 0.74 -11.59
CA ARG A 129 -7.24 1.90 -12.42
C ARG A 129 -7.72 3.08 -11.58
N HIS A 130 -8.62 2.84 -10.63
CA HIS A 130 -9.16 3.87 -9.74
C HIS A 130 -8.06 4.55 -8.89
N TYR A 131 -7.20 3.76 -8.24
CA TYR A 131 -6.09 4.28 -7.42
C TYR A 131 -5.01 5.00 -8.23
N ARG A 132 -4.82 4.61 -9.49
CA ARG A 132 -3.92 5.32 -10.42
C ARG A 132 -4.48 6.65 -10.89
N THR A 133 -5.81 6.84 -10.86
CA THR A 133 -6.47 8.06 -11.35
C THR A 133 -6.79 9.09 -10.25
N HIS A 134 -6.87 8.68 -8.98
CA HIS A 134 -7.07 9.60 -7.85
C HIS A 134 -5.75 10.04 -7.24
N VAL A 135 -5.73 11.28 -6.73
CA VAL A 135 -4.62 12.05 -6.13
C VAL A 135 -3.28 11.29 -6.11
N GLN A 136 -2.57 11.40 -7.23
CA GLN A 136 -1.19 10.95 -7.29
C GLN A 136 -0.36 11.92 -6.45
N ILE A 137 0.34 11.39 -5.45
CA ILE A 137 1.41 12.13 -4.81
C ILE A 137 2.46 12.36 -5.89
N GLY A 138 2.46 13.57 -6.43
CA GLY A 138 3.31 13.98 -7.53
C GLY A 138 4.75 14.18 -7.10
N SER A 139 4.98 14.36 -5.80
CA SER A 139 6.29 14.62 -5.20
C SER A 139 6.40 14.14 -3.75
N THR A 140 7.63 13.92 -3.30
CA THR A 140 7.96 13.64 -1.89
C THR A 140 7.40 14.71 -0.94
N LEU A 141 7.29 15.97 -1.37
CA LEU A 141 6.73 17.08 -0.56
C LEU A 141 5.22 16.95 -0.33
N ASP A 142 4.47 16.49 -1.33
CA ASP A 142 3.03 16.22 -1.18
C ASP A 142 2.81 15.08 -0.19
N PHE A 143 3.68 14.06 -0.22
CA PHE A 143 3.66 12.96 0.74
C PHE A 143 3.91 13.45 2.16
N ILE A 144 4.96 14.26 2.34
CA ILE A 144 5.29 14.86 3.63
C ILE A 144 4.13 15.70 4.17
N LYS A 145 3.46 16.47 3.32
CA LYS A 145 2.32 17.29 3.74
C LYS A 145 1.16 16.42 4.23
N ILE A 146 0.82 15.36 3.49
CA ILE A 146 -0.22 14.41 3.89
C ILE A 146 0.15 13.69 5.20
N LEU A 147 1.39 13.25 5.36
CA LEU A 147 1.85 12.56 6.57
C LEU A 147 1.87 13.45 7.82
N ARG A 148 1.97 14.77 7.65
CA ARG A 148 1.90 15.76 8.73
C ARG A 148 0.47 16.12 9.12
N GLU A 149 -0.45 16.13 8.17
CA GLU A 149 -1.88 16.46 8.38
C GLU A 149 -2.69 15.28 8.94
N SER A 150 -2.18 14.05 8.81
CA SER A 150 -2.78 12.80 9.33
C SER A 150 -2.39 12.46 10.79
N ARG A 151 -1.88 13.46 11.55
CA ARG A 151 -1.55 13.32 12.98
C ARG A 151 -2.76 13.50 13.88
#